data_AF-A0A7V0Y3I0-F1
#
_entry.id   AF-A0A7V0Y3I0-F1
#
_cell.length_a   1.000
_cell.length_b   1.000
_cell.length_c   1.000
_cell.angle_alpha   90.00
_cell.angle_beta   90.00
_cell.angle_gamma   90.00
#
_symmetry.space_group_name_H-M   'P 1'
#
loop_
_entity.id
_entity.type
_entity.pdbx_description
1 polymer ?
#
loop_
_entity_poly.entity_id
_entity_poly.type
_entity_poly.pdbx_seq_one_letter_code
_entity_poly.pdbx_strand_id
1 'polypeptide(L)' 'MKTKLTLNVDDALIERIKIQAVREKRSLSELTESLYREYLKRGKAEPKK' A
#
# COMPACT_ATOMS: atom_id res chain seq x y z
N MET A 1 -1.54 17.79 1.81
CA MET A 1 -3.00 17.57 1.57
C MET A 1 -3.20 16.10 1.25
N LYS A 2 -4.16 15.40 1.87
CA LYS A 2 -4.45 13.98 1.61
C LYS A 2 -5.70 13.87 0.74
N THR A 3 -5.67 13.00 -0.26
CA THR A 3 -6.82 12.73 -1.15
C THR A 3 -7.44 11.39 -0.77
N LYS A 4 -8.78 11.31 -0.77
CA LYS A 4 -9.49 10.05 -0.52
C LYS A 4 -9.39 9.15 -1.75
N LEU A 5 -9.01 7.89 -1.54
CA LEU A 5 -8.93 6.87 -2.58
C LEU A 5 -9.86 5.71 -2.20
N THR A 6 -10.76 5.34 -3.11
CA THR A 6 -11.62 4.16 -2.99
C THR A 6 -11.15 3.13 -4.01
N LEU A 7 -10.96 1.88 -3.58
CA LEU A 7 -10.44 0.79 -4.41
C LEU A 7 -11.33 -0.44 -4.25
N ASN A 8 -11.46 -1.21 -5.34
CA ASN A 8 -11.93 -2.57 -5.27
C ASN A 8 -10.70 -3.47 -5.11
N VAL A 9 -10.67 -4.23 -4.02
CA VAL A 9 -9.57 -5.13 -3.67
C VAL A 9 -10.20 -6.46 -3.28
N ASP A 10 -9.57 -7.56 -3.69
CA ASP A 10 -9.96 -8.90 -3.28
C ASP A 10 -10.03 -9.02 -1.74
N ASP A 11 -11.06 -9.70 -1.24
CA ASP A 11 -11.32 -9.84 0.20
C ASP A 11 -10.16 -10.52 0.94
N ALA A 12 -9.56 -11.57 0.36
CA ALA A 12 -8.45 -12.27 0.98
C ALA A 12 -7.20 -11.37 1.02
N LEU A 13 -6.99 -10.55 -0.01
CA LEU A 13 -5.88 -9.60 -0.03
C LEU A 13 -6.04 -8.50 1.04
N ILE A 14 -7.22 -7.87 1.13
CA ILE A 14 -7.42 -6.79 2.12
C ILE A 14 -7.35 -7.32 3.56
N GLU A 15 -7.79 -8.55 3.81
CA GLU A 15 -7.66 -9.19 5.13
C GLU A 15 -6.19 -9.38 5.52
N ARG A 16 -5.35 -9.87 4.60
CA ARG A 16 -3.91 -10.01 4.84
C ARG A 16 -3.23 -8.68 5.14
N ILE A 17 -3.60 -7.63 4.41
CA ILE A 17 -3.06 -6.28 4.64
C ILE A 17 -3.49 -5.76 6.03
N LYS A 18 -4.75 -5.97 6.43
CA LYS A 18 -5.24 -5.58 7.77
C LYS A 18 -4.47 -6.30 8.88
N ILE A 19 -4.27 -7.61 8.76
CA ILE A 19 -3.49 -8.40 9.73
C ILE A 19 -2.07 -7.83 9.86
N GLN A 20 -1.44 -7.50 8.74
CA GLN A 20 -0.11 -6.91 8.73
C GLN A 20 -0.07 -5.52 9.38
N ALA A 21 -1.06 -4.66 9.11
CA ALA A 21 -1.17 -3.34 9.72
C ALA A 21 -1.25 -3.42 11.26
N VAL A 22 -2.01 -4.39 11.78
CA VAL A 22 -2.09 -4.66 13.23
C VAL A 22 -0.74 -5.09 13.79
N ARG A 23 -0.05 -6.02 13.12
CA ARG A 23 1.28 -6.51 13.55
C ARG A 23 2.32 -5.38 13.61
N GLU A 24 2.28 -4.46 12.64
CA GLU A 24 3.20 -3.33 12.55
C GLU A 24 2.76 -2.11 13.38
N LYS A 25 1.62 -2.17 14.09
CA LYS A 25 1.01 -1.04 14.80
C LYS A 25 0.82 0.20 13.92
N ARG A 26 0.43 -0.01 12.66
CA ARG A 26 0.20 1.04 11.65
C ARG A 26 -1.26 1.07 11.24
N SER A 27 -1.74 2.24 10.83
CA SER A 27 -3.06 2.32 10.19
C SER A 27 -3.03 1.63 8.82
N LEU A 28 -4.16 1.08 8.39
CA LEU A 28 -4.31 0.49 7.06
C LEU A 28 -3.89 1.48 5.95
N SER A 29 -4.27 2.75 6.08
CA SER A 29 -3.89 3.82 5.15
C SER A 29 -2.38 4.10 5.12
N GLU A 30 -1.70 4.01 6.27
CA GLU A 30 -0.25 4.27 6.35
C GLU A 30 0.56 3.13 5.73
N LEU A 31 0.13 1.89 6.01
CA LEU A 31 0.73 0.69 5.42
C LEU A 31 0.54 0.69 3.90
N THR A 32 -0.69 0.91 3.43
CA THR A 32 -1.01 0.91 1.99
C THR A 32 -0.29 2.04 1.25
N GLU A 33 -0.23 3.25 1.82
CA GLU A 33 0.55 4.35 1.22
C GLU A 33 2.05 4.01 1.13
N SER A 34 2.62 3.37 2.17
CA SER A 34 4.02 2.93 2.15
C SER A 34 4.28 1.89 1.06
N LEU A 35 3.37 0.93 0.87
CA LEU A 35 3.44 -0.07 -0.19
C LEU A 35 3.40 0.59 -1.58
N TYR A 36 2.50 1.56 -1.80
CA TYR A 36 2.47 2.32 -3.06
C TYR A 36 3.77 3.09 -3.31
N ARG A 37 4.31 3.75 -2.29
CA ARG A 37 5.57 4.48 -2.40
C ARG A 37 6.74 3.55 -2.71
N GLU A 38 6.80 2.39 -2.06
CA GLU A 38 7.84 1.40 -2.30
C GLU A 38 7.76 0.83 -3.72
N TYR A 39 6.54 0.49 -4.19
CA TYR A 39 6.31 0.05 -5.56
C TYR A 39 6.77 1.09 -6.59
N LEU A 40 6.37 2.36 -6.42
CA LEU A 40 6.80 3.44 -7.31
C LEU A 40 8.30 3.73 -7.24
N LYS A 41 8.93 3.54 -6.07
CA LYS A 41 10.38 3.68 -5.91
C LYS A 41 11.13 2.59 -6.66
N ARG A 42 10.65 1.34 -6.62
CA ARG A 42 11.19 0.22 -7.42
C ARG A 42 11.04 0.50 -8.91
N GLY A 43 9.88 1.00 -9.35
CA GLY A 43 9.64 1.35 -10.76
C GLY A 43 10.48 2.51 -11.30
N LYS A 44 11.02 3.38 -10.44
CA LYS A 44 12.00 4.42 -10.83
C LYS A 44 13.45 3.93 -10.85
N ALA A 45 13.70 2.73 -10.33
CA ALA A 45 15.02 2.10 -10.31
C ALA A 45 15.30 1.23 -11.55
N GLU A 46 14.33 1.08 -12.47
CA GLU A 46 14.56 0.48 -13.78
C GLU A 46 14.40 1.54 -14.89
N PRO A 47 15.32 1.55 -15.88
CA PRO A 47 15.57 2.69 -16.75
C PRO A 47 14.44 2.88 -17.76
N LYS A 48 14.23 4.14 -18.15
CA LYS A 48 13.53 4.51 -19.39
C LYS A 48 14.01 3.57 -20.52
N LYS A 49 13.10 2.77 -21.08
CA LYS A 49 13.21 2.32 -22.47
C LYS A 49 12.68 3.43 -23.37
#